data_AF-A0A193FU56-F1
#
_entry.id   AF-A0A193FU56-F1
#
_cell.length_a   1.000
_cell.length_b   1.000
_cell.length_c   1.000
_cell.angle_alpha   90.00
_cell.angle_beta   90.00
_cell.angle_gamma   90.00
#
_symmetry.space_group_name_H-M   'P 1'
#
loop_
_entity.id
_entity.type
_entity.pdbx_description
1 polymer ?
#
loop_
_entity_poly.entity_id
_entity_poly.type
_entity_poly.pdbx_seq_one_letter_code
_entity_poly.pdbx_strand_id
1 'polypeptide(L)'
;MNRGHKNKIVAGALTALAMACAMPVAQAQTRSNGGVSVQMGVGEKYNRTTLNYETAPLWNYDFGGGWGRLDLTGELGVAYWWAHQGAHPSSAWQLNAIPMFRWWLTDRFFVEGGVGPTVFNKTRFADKTISTAFQFGDHIGLGFQLTESSRISLRYSHFSNASIKTPNPGLDVTQLTYTYLF
;
A
#
# COMPACT_ATOMS: atom_id res chain seq x y z
N MET A 1 -0.40 19.46 -30.58
CA MET A 1 -1.42 18.66 -29.88
C MET A 1 -0.90 18.19 -28.52
N ASN A 2 -1.46 18.78 -27.47
CA ASN A 2 -1.68 18.31 -26.09
C ASN A 2 -0.55 17.57 -25.32
N ARG A 3 0.34 18.34 -24.67
CA ARG A 3 1.30 17.88 -23.64
C ARG A 3 0.99 18.48 -22.24
N GLY A 4 -0.26 18.88 -21.99
CA GLY A 4 -0.64 19.74 -20.85
C GLY A 4 -1.52 19.12 -19.75
N HIS A 5 -1.96 17.86 -19.88
CA HIS A 5 -2.97 17.29 -18.97
C HIS A 5 -2.43 16.37 -17.87
N LYS A 6 -1.16 15.93 -17.91
CA LYS A 6 -0.64 14.94 -16.93
C LYS A 6 -0.21 15.53 -15.58
N ASN A 7 0.13 16.84 -15.52
CA ASN A 7 0.66 17.45 -14.30
C ASN A 7 -0.41 18.02 -13.35
N LYS A 8 -1.69 18.02 -13.74
CA LYS A 8 -2.76 18.64 -12.92
C LYS A 8 -3.44 17.67 -11.95
N ILE A 9 -3.35 16.36 -12.19
CA ILE A 9 -3.97 15.34 -11.32
C ILE A 9 -3.11 15.09 -10.06
N VAL A 10 -1.79 15.17 -10.18
CA VAL A 10 -0.86 15.01 -9.02
C VAL A 10 -0.94 16.22 -8.08
N ALA A 11 -1.17 17.43 -8.60
CA ALA A 11 -1.29 18.63 -7.78
C ALA A 11 -2.62 18.71 -7.01
N GLY A 12 -3.70 18.08 -7.50
CA GLY A 12 -5.01 18.12 -6.83
C GLY A 12 -5.16 17.18 -5.63
N ALA A 13 -4.39 16.08 -5.59
CA ALA A 13 -4.41 15.15 -4.46
C ALA A 13 -3.65 15.68 -3.23
N LEU A 14 -2.66 16.55 -3.44
CA LEU A 14 -1.87 17.17 -2.36
C LEU A 14 -2.64 18.28 -1.62
N THR A 15 -3.57 18.97 -2.29
CA THR A 15 -4.32 20.09 -1.68
C THR A 15 -5.50 19.64 -0.81
N ALA A 16 -6.04 18.44 -1.04
CA ALA A 16 -7.16 17.92 -0.24
C ALA A 16 -6.72 17.43 1.16
N LEU A 17 -5.43 17.10 1.35
CA LEU A 17 -4.90 16.66 2.65
C LEU A 17 -4.56 17.83 3.59
N ALA A 18 -4.40 19.04 3.04
CA ALA A 18 -4.01 20.23 3.82
C ALA A 18 -5.18 20.88 4.60
N MET A 19 -6.44 20.56 4.28
CA MET A 19 -7.62 21.18 4.92
C MET A 19 -8.21 20.38 6.09
N ALA A 20 -7.65 19.22 6.45
CA ALA A 20 -8.11 18.42 7.59
C ALA A 20 -7.46 18.81 8.94
N CYS A 21 -6.57 19.80 8.97
CA CYS A 21 -5.75 20.15 10.13
C CYS A 21 -6.48 20.93 11.26
N ALA A 22 -7.79 21.17 11.15
CA ALA A 22 -8.52 22.06 12.08
C ALA A 22 -9.57 21.37 12.97
N MET A 23 -9.53 20.04 13.12
CA MET A 23 -10.44 19.35 14.04
C MET A 23 -9.80 19.15 15.42
N PRO A 24 -10.57 19.30 16.52
CA PRO A 24 -10.06 19.08 17.87
C PRO A 24 -9.45 17.68 18.00
N VAL A 25 -8.26 17.64 18.59
CA VAL A 25 -7.46 16.42 18.85
C VAL A 25 -8.12 15.64 19.98
N ALA A 26 -9.17 14.89 19.65
CA ALA A 26 -9.72 13.87 20.54
C ALA A 26 -8.84 12.61 20.44
N GLN A 27 -8.35 12.15 21.60
CA GLN A 27 -7.58 10.93 21.81
C GLN A 27 -8.24 9.75 21.09
N ALA A 28 -7.56 9.22 20.08
CA ALA A 28 -7.89 7.93 19.47
C ALA A 28 -6.65 7.06 19.55
N GLN A 29 -6.39 6.47 20.72
CA GLN A 29 -5.26 5.55 20.88
C GLN A 29 -5.63 4.27 21.62
N THR A 30 -6.80 3.71 21.30
CA THR A 30 -7.01 2.27 21.48
C THR A 30 -6.27 1.57 20.35
N ARG A 31 -5.21 0.81 20.66
CA ARG A 31 -4.57 -0.05 19.64
C ARG A 31 -5.60 -1.09 19.22
N SER A 32 -5.79 -1.24 17.92
CA SER A 32 -6.69 -2.26 17.41
C SER A 32 -6.11 -3.65 17.63
N ASN A 33 -7.00 -4.64 17.75
CA ASN A 33 -6.64 -6.06 17.78
C ASN A 33 -6.36 -6.60 16.37
N GLY A 34 -6.58 -5.78 15.35
CA GLY A 34 -6.25 -6.02 13.96
C GLY A 34 -7.07 -5.14 13.04
N GLY A 35 -7.16 -5.55 11.78
CA GLY A 35 -8.01 -4.90 10.81
C GLY A 35 -8.16 -5.69 9.53
N VAL A 36 -9.07 -5.21 8.68
CA VAL A 36 -9.21 -5.67 7.30
C VAL A 36 -9.15 -4.47 6.37
N SER A 37 -8.45 -4.60 5.25
CA SER A 37 -8.30 -3.51 4.29
C SER A 37 -8.68 -3.91 2.89
N VAL A 38 -9.26 -2.96 2.17
CA VAL A 38 -9.46 -3.03 0.72
C VAL A 38 -8.56 -1.98 0.08
N GLN A 39 -7.77 -2.40 -0.91
CA GLN A 39 -6.85 -1.54 -1.64
C GLN A 39 -7.21 -1.54 -3.13
N MET A 40 -7.27 -0.37 -3.74
CA MET A 40 -7.42 -0.19 -5.18
C MET A 40 -6.19 0.52 -5.74
N GLY A 41 -5.54 -0.12 -6.70
CA GLY A 41 -4.25 0.25 -7.24
C GLY A 41 -4.25 0.44 -8.74
N VAL A 42 -3.54 1.47 -9.19
CA VAL A 42 -3.34 1.79 -10.61
C VAL A 42 -1.84 1.80 -10.92
N GLY A 43 -1.46 1.07 -11.97
CA GLY A 43 -0.14 1.11 -12.59
C GLY A 43 -0.25 1.53 -14.07
N GLU A 44 0.87 1.52 -14.80
CA GLU A 44 0.89 2.04 -16.18
C GLU A 44 -0.01 1.27 -17.16
N LYS A 45 -0.06 -0.06 -17.04
CA LYS A 45 -0.78 -0.95 -17.98
C LYS A 45 -1.76 -1.90 -17.29
N TYR A 46 -1.80 -1.86 -15.97
CA TYR A 46 -2.53 -2.81 -15.14
C TYR A 46 -3.10 -2.11 -13.92
N ASN A 47 -4.16 -2.69 -13.38
CA ASN A 47 -4.75 -2.32 -12.12
C ASN A 47 -4.68 -3.51 -11.15
N ARG A 48 -4.83 -3.21 -9.86
CA ARG A 48 -4.72 -4.16 -8.76
C ARG A 48 -5.82 -3.88 -7.74
N THR A 49 -6.51 -4.92 -7.29
CA THR A 49 -7.41 -4.83 -6.14
C THR A 49 -6.97 -5.85 -5.12
N THR A 50 -6.89 -5.45 -3.86
CA THR A 50 -6.36 -6.31 -2.78
C THR A 50 -7.29 -6.30 -1.59
N LEU A 51 -7.49 -7.48 -1.00
CA LEU A 51 -8.04 -7.64 0.33
C LEU A 51 -6.91 -8.07 1.25
N ASN A 52 -6.75 -7.40 2.39
CA ASN A 52 -5.74 -7.78 3.38
C ASN A 52 -6.35 -7.90 4.78
N TYR A 53 -5.75 -8.79 5.56
CA TYR A 53 -5.86 -8.87 7.00
C TYR A 53 -4.62 -8.22 7.62
N GLU A 54 -4.84 -7.38 8.63
CA GLU A 54 -3.82 -6.75 9.45
C GLU A 54 -3.87 -7.34 10.86
N THR A 55 -2.72 -7.79 11.37
CA THR A 55 -2.61 -8.28 12.75
C THR A 55 -2.69 -7.11 13.74
N ALA A 56 -2.94 -7.41 15.02
CA ALA A 56 -2.55 -6.52 16.10
C ALA A 56 -1.06 -6.12 15.99
N PRO A 57 -0.63 -4.98 16.55
CA PRO A 57 0.78 -4.62 16.66
C PRO A 57 1.59 -5.75 17.29
N LEU A 58 2.52 -6.31 16.53
CA LEU A 58 3.44 -7.36 16.96
C LEU A 58 4.58 -6.79 17.82
N TRP A 59 4.93 -5.53 17.56
CA TRP A 59 5.90 -4.77 18.33
C TRP A 59 5.57 -3.29 18.23
N ASN A 60 5.97 -2.53 19.26
CA ASN A 60 5.84 -1.08 19.28
C ASN A 60 7.00 -0.43 20.04
N TYR A 61 7.29 0.81 19.68
CA TYR A 61 8.29 1.64 20.34
C TYR A 61 7.84 3.10 20.36
N ASP A 62 7.90 3.72 21.53
CA ASP A 62 7.63 5.15 21.69
C ASP A 62 8.96 5.90 21.73
N PHE A 63 9.14 6.86 20.82
CA PHE A 63 10.39 7.61 20.73
C PHE A 63 10.53 8.66 21.85
N GLY A 64 9.43 9.01 22.53
CA GLY A 64 9.40 10.11 23.49
C GLY A 64 9.66 11.49 22.84
N GLY A 65 9.59 12.55 23.65
CA GLY A 65 9.97 13.90 23.22
C GLY A 65 9.16 14.48 22.04
N GLY A 66 7.96 13.96 21.77
CA GLY A 66 7.11 14.40 20.65
C GLY A 66 7.45 13.80 19.28
N TRP A 67 8.37 12.84 19.21
CA TRP A 67 8.73 12.14 17.96
C TRP A 67 7.74 11.02 17.58
N GLY A 68 6.71 10.81 18.40
CA GLY A 68 5.65 9.85 18.16
C GLY A 68 6.08 8.41 18.44
N ARG A 69 5.42 7.45 17.76
CA ARG A 69 5.62 6.01 17.98
C ARG A 69 5.77 5.23 16.69
N LEU A 70 6.48 4.12 16.76
CA LEU A 70 6.63 3.14 15.68
C LEU A 70 5.90 1.85 16.05
N ASP A 71 4.97 1.41 15.21
CA ASP A 71 4.32 0.12 15.33
C ASP A 71 4.79 -0.82 14.20
N LEU A 72 4.93 -2.10 14.51
CA LEU A 72 5.14 -3.17 13.54
C LEU A 72 3.92 -4.10 13.53
N THR A 73 3.33 -4.29 12.35
CA THR A 73 2.20 -5.21 12.13
C THR A 73 2.49 -6.17 10.98
N GLY A 74 1.86 -7.34 10.96
CA GLY A 74 1.80 -8.19 9.78
C GLY A 74 0.60 -7.85 8.90
N GLU A 75 0.80 -7.75 7.59
CA GLU A 75 -0.25 -7.65 6.58
C GLU A 75 -0.24 -8.93 5.72
N LEU A 76 -1.36 -9.64 5.68
CA LEU A 76 -1.56 -10.83 4.82
C LEU A 76 -2.65 -10.52 3.82
N GLY A 77 -2.44 -10.81 2.54
CA GLY A 77 -3.42 -10.40 1.54
C GLY A 77 -3.44 -11.19 0.25
N VAL A 78 -4.55 -11.04 -0.44
CA VAL A 78 -4.80 -11.58 -1.78
C VAL A 78 -5.14 -10.44 -2.72
N ALA A 79 -4.42 -10.35 -3.84
CA ALA A 79 -4.62 -9.34 -4.86
C ALA A 79 -4.99 -9.97 -6.20
N TYR A 80 -5.88 -9.30 -6.91
CA TYR A 80 -6.21 -9.59 -8.29
C TYR A 80 -5.67 -8.47 -9.19
N TRP A 81 -4.92 -8.87 -10.21
CA TRP A 81 -4.31 -8.00 -11.21
C TRP A 81 -4.98 -8.19 -12.55
N TRP A 82 -5.27 -7.09 -13.25
CA TRP A 82 -5.79 -7.14 -14.61
C TRP A 82 -5.18 -6.05 -15.49
N ALA A 83 -4.77 -6.47 -16.70
CA ALA A 83 -4.14 -5.59 -17.69
C ALA A 83 -5.15 -5.12 -18.73
N HIS A 84 -5.05 -3.84 -19.13
CA HIS A 84 -5.95 -3.23 -20.12
C HIS A 84 -5.27 -3.02 -21.49
N GLN A 85 -3.97 -3.30 -21.60
CA GLN A 85 -3.20 -3.18 -22.83
C GLN A 85 -2.29 -4.40 -23.01
N GLY A 86 -2.33 -4.98 -24.22
CA GLY A 86 -1.60 -6.19 -24.64
C GLY A 86 -2.35 -6.91 -25.75
N ALA A 87 -1.68 -7.76 -26.52
CA ALA A 87 -2.34 -8.55 -27.58
C ALA A 87 -3.37 -9.55 -27.02
N HIS A 88 -3.27 -9.86 -25.73
CA HIS A 88 -4.19 -10.72 -24.99
C HIS A 88 -4.51 -10.14 -23.60
N PRO A 89 -5.79 -9.98 -23.22
CA PRO A 89 -6.18 -9.67 -21.84
C PRO A 89 -5.53 -10.68 -20.88
N SER A 90 -4.88 -10.17 -19.83
CA SER A 90 -4.15 -10.99 -18.86
C SER A 90 -4.59 -10.67 -17.45
N SER A 91 -4.79 -11.71 -16.64
CA SER A 91 -5.10 -11.62 -15.21
C SER A 91 -4.22 -12.55 -14.39
N ALA A 92 -3.88 -12.10 -13.19
CA ALA A 92 -3.08 -12.85 -12.23
C ALA A 92 -3.59 -12.64 -10.80
N TRP A 93 -3.41 -13.67 -9.98
CA TRP A 93 -3.60 -13.61 -8.54
C TRP A 93 -2.25 -13.50 -7.85
N GLN A 94 -2.19 -12.74 -6.77
CA GLN A 94 -0.99 -12.55 -5.97
C GLN A 94 -1.35 -12.73 -4.49
N LEU A 95 -0.60 -13.56 -3.78
CA LEU A 95 -0.60 -13.61 -2.32
C LEU A 95 0.54 -12.76 -1.78
N ASN A 96 0.32 -12.06 -0.67
CA ASN A 96 1.32 -11.23 -0.03
C ASN A 96 1.35 -11.49 1.49
N ALA A 97 2.54 -11.37 2.06
CA ALA A 97 2.77 -11.41 3.49
C ALA A 97 3.87 -10.39 3.83
N ILE A 98 3.47 -9.22 4.33
CA ILE A 98 4.35 -8.06 4.45
C ILE A 98 4.41 -7.59 5.92
N PRO A 99 5.59 -7.53 6.55
CA PRO A 99 5.77 -6.75 7.77
C PRO A 99 5.70 -5.25 7.42
N MET A 100 4.78 -4.55 8.06
CA MET A 100 4.54 -3.12 7.87
C MET A 100 4.92 -2.36 9.13
N PHE A 101 5.86 -1.43 8.99
CA PHE A 101 6.18 -0.42 9.98
C PHE A 101 5.27 0.81 9.75
N ARG A 102 4.65 1.31 10.82
CA ARG A 102 3.91 2.57 10.81
C ARG A 102 4.47 3.51 11.86
N TRP A 103 5.07 4.61 11.39
CA TRP A 103 5.54 5.68 12.23
C TRP A 103 4.43 6.73 12.36
N TRP A 104 3.81 6.75 13.53
CA TRP A 104 2.80 7.74 13.90
C TRP A 104 3.49 9.02 14.36
N LEU A 105 3.38 10.06 13.54
CA LEU A 105 3.93 11.40 13.81
C LEU A 105 2.97 12.21 14.69
N THR A 106 1.68 11.87 14.63
CA THR A 106 0.62 12.38 15.51
C THR A 106 -0.31 11.23 15.87
N ASP A 107 -1.31 11.49 16.71
CA ASP A 107 -2.34 10.50 17.07
C ASP A 107 -3.11 9.94 15.87
N ARG A 108 -3.09 10.63 14.72
CA ARG A 108 -3.87 10.24 13.53
C ARG A 108 -3.05 10.11 12.26
N PHE A 109 -1.96 10.85 12.12
CA PHE A 109 -1.15 10.84 10.91
C PHE A 109 0.06 9.93 11.06
N PHE A 110 0.30 9.10 10.05
CA PHE A 110 1.43 8.19 10.02
C PHE A 110 2.06 8.08 8.63
N VAL A 111 3.34 7.73 8.63
CA VAL A 111 4.06 7.24 7.45
C VAL A 111 4.24 5.75 7.61
N GLU A 112 4.04 4.99 6.54
CA GLU A 112 4.20 3.53 6.54
C GLU A 112 5.23 3.05 5.53
N GLY A 113 5.89 1.95 5.87
CA GLY A 113 6.84 1.29 4.99
C GLY A 113 6.96 -0.19 5.32
N GLY A 114 7.14 -1.03 4.31
CA GLY A 114 7.25 -2.47 4.51
C GLY A 114 7.85 -3.16 3.30
N VAL A 115 8.58 -4.24 3.57
CA VAL A 115 9.19 -5.08 2.55
C VAL A 115 8.89 -6.52 2.90
N GLY A 116 8.35 -7.29 1.97
CA GLY A 116 8.03 -8.68 2.24
C GLY A 116 7.78 -9.53 1.00
N PRO A 117 7.65 -10.84 1.22
CA PRO A 117 7.39 -11.80 0.14
C PRO A 117 5.99 -11.65 -0.46
N THR A 118 5.94 -11.83 -1.78
CA THR A 118 4.71 -12.00 -2.55
C THR A 118 4.87 -13.14 -3.54
N VAL A 119 3.76 -13.80 -3.87
CA VAL A 119 3.74 -14.93 -4.81
C VAL A 119 2.59 -14.77 -5.79
N PHE A 120 2.91 -14.75 -7.08
CA PHE A 120 1.95 -14.78 -8.17
C PHE A 120 1.59 -16.21 -8.55
N ASN A 121 0.33 -16.45 -8.91
CA ASN A 121 -0.14 -17.76 -9.37
C ASN A 121 0.34 -18.13 -10.78
N LYS A 122 0.90 -17.19 -11.53
CA LYS A 122 1.41 -17.35 -12.90
C LYS A 122 2.74 -16.63 -13.03
N THR A 123 3.63 -17.11 -13.90
CA THR A 123 4.95 -16.52 -14.17
C THR A 123 4.99 -15.64 -15.43
N ARG A 124 3.85 -15.53 -16.14
CA ARG A 124 3.63 -14.60 -17.26
C ARG A 124 2.38 -13.77 -17.01
N PHE A 125 2.51 -12.45 -17.07
CA PHE A 125 1.42 -11.50 -16.92
C PHE A 125 1.67 -10.26 -17.78
N ALA A 126 0.65 -9.79 -18.52
CA ALA A 126 0.69 -8.57 -19.34
C ALA A 126 1.87 -8.51 -20.33
N ASP A 127 2.06 -9.55 -21.15
CA ASP A 127 3.17 -9.71 -22.11
C ASP A 127 4.58 -9.66 -21.50
N LYS A 128 4.68 -9.68 -20.16
CA LYS A 128 5.94 -9.75 -19.40
C LYS A 128 6.08 -11.14 -18.78
N THR A 129 7.28 -11.70 -18.88
CA THR A 129 7.69 -12.85 -18.06
C THR A 129 8.23 -12.28 -16.76
N ILE A 130 7.52 -12.44 -15.64
CA ILE A 130 7.99 -12.00 -14.31
C ILE A 130 9.07 -12.93 -13.72
N SER A 131 9.54 -13.89 -14.53
CA SER A 131 10.70 -14.78 -14.30
C SER A 131 10.48 -15.83 -13.20
N THR A 132 9.96 -15.43 -12.05
CA THR A 132 9.60 -16.25 -10.89
C THR A 132 8.21 -15.88 -10.38
N ALA A 133 7.49 -16.86 -9.84
CA ALA A 133 6.23 -16.60 -9.14
C ALA A 133 6.46 -15.75 -7.88
N PHE A 134 7.59 -15.98 -7.20
CA PHE A 134 8.02 -15.21 -6.04
C PHE A 134 8.59 -13.84 -6.43
N GLN A 135 8.17 -12.79 -5.73
CA GLN A 135 8.65 -11.41 -5.87
C GLN A 135 8.68 -10.76 -4.48
N PHE A 136 9.60 -9.85 -4.23
CA PHE A 136 9.53 -8.92 -3.10
C PHE A 136 8.57 -7.78 -3.42
N GLY A 137 7.73 -7.41 -2.45
CA GLY A 137 6.89 -6.23 -2.48
C GLY A 137 7.46 -5.18 -1.54
N ASP A 138 7.90 -4.06 -2.11
CA ASP A 138 8.38 -2.88 -1.38
C ASP A 138 7.26 -1.85 -1.34
N HIS A 139 6.94 -1.35 -0.16
CA HIS A 139 5.83 -0.47 0.09
C HIS A 139 6.29 0.78 0.84
N ILE A 140 5.81 1.94 0.41
CA ILE A 140 5.92 3.20 1.14
C ILE A 140 4.62 3.98 1.02
N GLY A 141 4.18 4.61 2.08
CA GLY A 141 2.92 5.32 2.08
C GLY A 141 2.77 6.28 3.24
N LEU A 142 1.65 6.99 3.21
CA LEU A 142 1.20 7.87 4.27
C LEU A 142 -0.29 7.62 4.50
N GLY A 143 -0.73 7.78 5.72
CA GLY A 143 -2.12 7.56 6.06
C GLY A 143 -2.61 8.41 7.21
N PHE A 144 -3.93 8.35 7.37
CA PHE A 144 -4.65 9.13 8.34
C PHE A 144 -5.74 8.27 8.96
N GLN A 145 -5.82 8.28 10.29
CA GLN A 145 -6.87 7.63 11.05
C GLN A 145 -8.07 8.58 11.16
N LEU A 146 -9.17 8.20 10.52
CA LEU A 146 -10.40 9.00 10.44
C LEU A 146 -11.21 8.89 11.74
N THR A 147 -11.31 7.67 12.27
CA THR A 147 -12.03 7.32 13.50
C THR A 147 -11.24 6.25 14.25
N GLU A 148 -11.71 5.81 15.42
CA GLU A 148 -11.10 4.68 16.14
C GLU A 148 -11.07 3.38 15.31
N SER A 149 -12.02 3.20 14.39
CA SER A 149 -12.19 1.98 13.59
C SER A 149 -11.96 2.17 12.08
N SER A 150 -11.62 3.37 11.61
CA SER A 150 -11.47 3.67 10.18
C SER A 150 -10.16 4.40 9.89
N ARG A 151 -9.38 3.86 8.95
CA ARG A 151 -8.11 4.44 8.51
C ARG A 151 -8.02 4.45 6.99
N ILE A 152 -7.46 5.52 6.43
CA ILE A 152 -7.16 5.62 5.00
C ILE A 152 -5.65 5.77 4.79
N SER A 153 -5.12 5.20 3.71
CA SER A 153 -3.74 5.43 3.32
C SER A 153 -3.57 5.51 1.81
N LEU A 154 -2.56 6.26 1.38
CA LEU A 154 -2.05 6.29 0.02
C LEU A 154 -0.68 5.62 0.02
N ARG A 155 -0.53 4.56 -0.77
CA ARG A 155 0.66 3.71 -0.80
C ARG A 155 1.20 3.61 -2.22
N TYR A 156 2.51 3.76 -2.36
CA TYR A 156 3.25 3.36 -3.56
C TYR A 156 3.89 2.00 -3.31
N SER A 157 3.79 1.10 -4.28
CA SER A 157 4.28 -0.28 -4.18
C SER A 157 5.08 -0.66 -5.41
N HIS A 158 6.26 -1.23 -5.19
CA HIS A 158 7.10 -1.81 -6.22
C HIS A 158 7.23 -3.32 -6.00
N PHE A 159 6.99 -4.14 -7.02
CA PHE A 159 7.14 -5.58 -6.96
C PHE A 159 8.25 -6.04 -7.90
N SER A 160 9.24 -6.76 -7.37
CA SER A 160 10.40 -7.19 -8.14
C SER A 160 11.04 -8.46 -7.57
N ASN A 161 11.79 -9.19 -8.38
CA ASN A 161 12.53 -10.38 -7.96
C ASN A 161 13.96 -10.04 -7.46
N ALA A 162 14.23 -8.79 -7.07
CA ALA A 162 15.55 -8.32 -6.64
C ALA A 162 16.70 -8.71 -7.60
N SER A 163 16.41 -8.78 -8.90
CA SER A 163 17.35 -9.20 -9.97
C SER A 163 17.89 -10.64 -9.86
N ILE A 164 17.26 -11.52 -9.06
CA ILE A 164 17.61 -12.94 -8.94
C ILE A 164 17.54 -13.66 -10.31
N LYS A 165 16.66 -13.23 -11.22
CA LYS A 165 16.59 -13.75 -12.59
C LYS A 165 16.07 -12.69 -13.56
N THR A 166 16.79 -12.49 -14.67
CA THR A 166 16.44 -11.54 -15.73
C THR A 166 15.67 -12.20 -16.89
N PRO A 167 14.80 -11.46 -17.61
CA PRO A 167 14.44 -10.07 -17.37
C PRO A 167 13.49 -9.90 -16.17
N ASN A 168 13.59 -8.77 -15.45
CA ASN A 168 12.68 -8.38 -14.38
C ASN A 168 12.39 -6.87 -14.49
N PRO A 169 11.37 -6.47 -15.26
CA PRO A 169 11.08 -5.06 -15.47
C PRO A 169 10.34 -4.40 -14.29
N GLY A 170 10.04 -5.13 -13.21
CA GLY A 170 9.27 -4.64 -12.06
C GLY A 170 7.80 -4.35 -12.36
N LEU A 171 7.01 -4.21 -11.29
CA LEU A 171 5.63 -3.72 -11.32
C LEU A 171 5.42 -2.62 -10.28
N ASP A 172 5.00 -1.43 -10.72
CA ASP A 172 4.76 -0.26 -9.90
C ASP A 172 3.26 0.06 -9.82
N VAL A 173 2.77 0.30 -8.62
CA VAL A 173 1.36 0.59 -8.37
C VAL A 173 1.22 1.68 -7.31
N THR A 174 0.42 2.71 -7.62
CA THR A 174 -0.08 3.64 -6.60
C THR A 174 -1.46 3.20 -6.16
N GLN A 175 -1.70 3.17 -4.84
CA GLN A 175 -2.84 2.48 -4.23
C GLN A 175 -3.51 3.35 -3.17
N LEU A 176 -4.84 3.41 -3.24
CA LEU A 176 -5.66 3.94 -2.16
C LEU A 176 -6.17 2.78 -1.31
N THR A 177 -6.04 2.91 -0.01
CA THR A 177 -6.41 1.89 0.96
C THR A 177 -7.44 2.44 1.94
N TYR A 178 -8.49 1.67 2.18
CA TYR A 178 -9.35 1.84 3.34
C TYR A 178 -9.18 0.62 4.26
N THR A 179 -8.96 0.87 5.55
CA THR A 179 -8.81 -0.15 6.59
C THR A 179 -9.89 0.05 7.63
N TYR A 180 -10.59 -1.04 7.94
CA TYR A 180 -11.46 -1.14 9.11
C TYR A 180 -10.69 -1.85 10.24
N LEU A 181 -10.62 -1.22 11.41
CA LEU A 181 -9.94 -1.71 12.61
C LEU A 181 -10.97 -2.22 13.63
N PHE A 182 -10.63 -3.30 14.34
CA PHE A 182 -11.45 -3.93 15.37
C PHE A 182 -10.60 -4.39 16.57
#